data_AF-A0A4U7F506-F1
#
_entry.id   AF-A0A4U7F506-F1
#
_cell.length_a   1.000
_cell.length_b   1.000
_cell.length_c   1.000
_cell.angle_alpha   90.00
_cell.angle_beta   90.00
_cell.angle_gamma   90.00
#
_symmetry.space_group_name_H-M   'P 1'
#
loop_
_entity.id
_entity.type
_entity.pdbx_description
1 polymer ?
#
loop_
_entity_poly.entity_id
_entity_poly.type
_entity_poly.pdbx_seq_one_letter_code
_entity_poly.pdbx_strand_id
1 'polypeptide(L)'
;MSEFIEFGSMEAADRAREQHAEYRCPIDDDRRQKTVAFVSDTPESLLQRIEAEATEDRATAEQRSNTAELTDRERSKISDLDGFDRTTTSFSWASAKGVFTREGLGDQFRDAIGYLTDYDDPAEGAEQYVREYQTGGSGGGSRDVGEEDITGRQREANAAAREQEEGCDHARDVCEHGDPGACEFLTEACGYDPDEVDQLLGTDDDPADAPADEITGEAAGALSRSWSGYKGAIAEMGEALDRVADAWQNATDAAEAINGIRGQHGQDAMHFDALEAANADLLD
;
A
#
# COMPACT_ATOMS: atom_id res chain seq x y z
N MET A 1 27.28 -28.08 7.61
CA MET A 1 26.18 -27.51 8.42
C MET A 1 25.73 -26.24 7.71
N SER A 2 24.46 -25.91 7.76
CA SER A 2 23.88 -24.77 7.03
C SER A 2 23.28 -23.80 8.06
N GLU A 3 23.42 -22.51 7.79
CA GLU A 3 22.81 -21.45 8.58
C GLU A 3 21.55 -20.98 7.86
N PHE A 4 20.43 -20.85 8.58
CA PHE A 4 19.13 -20.54 8.00
C PHE A 4 18.66 -19.17 8.48
N ILE A 5 18.32 -18.29 7.54
CA ILE A 5 17.80 -16.95 7.84
C ILE A 5 16.45 -16.78 7.15
N GLU A 6 15.42 -16.44 7.93
CA GLU A 6 14.04 -16.24 7.48
C GLU A 6 13.74 -14.76 7.23
N PHE A 7 13.24 -14.44 6.03
CA PHE A 7 12.91 -13.09 5.59
C PHE A 7 11.40 -12.83 5.68
N GLY A 8 11.03 -11.54 5.72
CA GLY A 8 9.62 -11.12 5.78
C GLY A 8 8.84 -11.41 4.49
N SER A 9 9.52 -11.57 3.35
CA SER A 9 8.91 -11.82 2.05
C SER A 9 9.74 -12.76 1.18
N MET A 10 9.09 -13.44 0.22
CA MET A 10 9.78 -14.26 -0.78
C MET A 10 10.69 -13.40 -1.67
N GLU A 11 10.25 -12.19 -2.01
CA GLU A 11 11.06 -11.27 -2.82
C GLU A 11 12.35 -10.90 -2.10
N ALA A 12 12.31 -10.59 -0.81
CA ALA A 12 13.52 -10.33 -0.04
C ALA A 12 14.41 -11.57 0.09
N ALA A 13 13.81 -12.76 0.28
CA ALA A 13 14.56 -14.01 0.27
C ALA A 13 15.25 -14.25 -1.10
N ASP A 14 14.56 -14.03 -2.21
CA ASP A 14 15.13 -14.16 -3.56
C ASP A 14 16.20 -13.11 -3.84
N ARG A 15 15.98 -11.87 -3.41
CA ARG A 15 16.97 -10.79 -3.47
C ARG A 15 18.25 -11.18 -2.72
N ALA A 16 18.12 -11.74 -1.52
CA ALA A 16 19.25 -12.23 -0.75
C ALA A 16 19.95 -13.41 -1.44
N ARG A 17 19.19 -14.34 -2.05
CA ARG A 17 19.76 -15.44 -2.86
C ARG A 17 20.55 -14.93 -4.06
N GLU A 18 20.14 -13.83 -4.67
CA GLU A 18 20.81 -13.22 -5.82
C GLU A 18 22.06 -12.45 -5.40
N GLN A 19 21.93 -11.60 -4.37
CA GLN A 19 23.03 -10.77 -3.86
C GLN A 19 24.14 -11.61 -3.21
N HIS A 20 23.79 -12.72 -2.58
CA HIS A 20 24.71 -13.59 -1.85
C HIS A 20 24.79 -14.99 -2.45
N ALA A 21 24.62 -15.10 -3.77
CA ALA A 21 24.63 -16.38 -4.49
C ALA A 21 25.89 -17.22 -4.22
N GLU A 22 27.03 -16.58 -3.93
CA GLU A 22 28.30 -17.24 -3.61
C GLU A 22 28.31 -17.97 -2.26
N TYR A 23 27.44 -17.57 -1.33
CA TYR A 23 27.31 -18.17 0.01
C TYR A 23 26.06 -19.03 0.19
N ARG A 24 25.20 -19.13 -0.84
CA ARG A 24 23.98 -19.93 -0.80
C ARG A 24 24.31 -21.42 -0.71
N CYS A 25 23.66 -22.13 0.21
CA CYS A 25 23.81 -23.59 0.33
C CYS A 25 23.07 -24.29 -0.83
N PRO A 26 23.76 -24.99 -1.74
CA PRO A 26 23.12 -25.61 -2.90
C PRO A 26 22.31 -26.87 -2.56
N ILE A 27 22.44 -27.41 -1.35
CA ILE A 27 21.79 -28.66 -0.92
C ILE A 27 20.53 -28.36 -0.12
N ASP A 28 20.61 -27.38 0.80
CA ASP A 28 19.56 -27.12 1.78
C ASP A 28 18.68 -25.90 1.44
N ASP A 29 19.09 -25.04 0.50
CA ASP A 29 18.29 -23.89 0.08
C ASP A 29 17.13 -24.33 -0.82
N ASP A 30 15.90 -24.05 -0.39
CA ASP A 30 14.69 -24.24 -1.17
C ASP A 30 14.12 -22.88 -1.59
N ARG A 31 14.14 -22.60 -2.90
CA ARG A 31 13.65 -21.32 -3.46
C ARG A 31 12.15 -21.09 -3.26
N ARG A 32 11.40 -22.12 -2.85
CA ARG A 32 9.98 -22.03 -2.53
C ARG A 32 9.72 -21.56 -1.10
N GLN A 33 10.76 -21.23 -0.33
CA GLN A 33 10.61 -20.78 1.05
C GLN A 33 11.14 -19.35 1.21
N LYS A 34 10.62 -18.63 2.21
CA LYS A 34 11.15 -17.32 2.64
C LYS A 34 12.44 -17.44 3.48
N THR A 35 12.86 -18.68 3.75
CA THR A 35 14.10 -19.00 4.45
C THR A 35 15.20 -19.30 3.44
N VAL A 36 16.33 -18.62 3.59
CA VAL A 36 17.53 -18.84 2.78
C VAL A 36 18.54 -19.63 3.58
N ALA A 37 19.06 -20.71 2.98
CA ALA A 37 20.12 -21.49 3.59
C ALA A 37 21.49 -21.01 3.08
N PHE A 38 22.39 -20.68 4.00
CA PHE A 38 23.77 -20.28 3.74
C PHE A 38 24.76 -21.39 4.13
N VAL A 39 25.88 -21.48 3.43
CA VAL A 39 26.96 -22.43 3.76
C VAL A 39 27.59 -22.06 5.10
N SER A 40 28.10 -23.05 5.85
CA SER A 40 28.74 -22.82 7.16
C SER A 40 29.99 -21.95 7.10
N ASP A 41 30.63 -21.87 5.93
CA ASP A 41 31.82 -21.04 5.71
C ASP A 41 31.47 -19.55 5.46
N THR A 42 30.18 -19.19 5.48
CA THR A 42 29.74 -17.79 5.32
C THR A 42 30.29 -16.95 6.47
N PRO A 43 30.94 -15.80 6.19
CA PRO A 43 31.48 -14.95 7.25
C PRO A 43 30.41 -14.53 8.26
N GLU A 44 30.68 -14.68 9.56
CA GLU A 44 29.72 -14.39 10.62
C GLU A 44 29.24 -12.93 10.60
N SER A 45 30.12 -11.98 10.27
CA SER A 45 29.75 -10.57 10.10
C SER A 45 28.81 -10.30 8.93
N LEU A 46 28.81 -11.18 7.92
CA LEU A 46 27.88 -11.12 6.81
C LEU A 46 26.52 -11.71 7.22
N LEU A 47 26.53 -12.88 7.88
CA LEU A 47 25.31 -13.50 8.43
C LEU A 47 24.58 -12.54 9.38
N GLN A 48 25.30 -11.87 10.29
CA GLN A 48 24.71 -10.88 11.20
C GLN A 48 24.07 -9.69 10.46
N ARG A 49 24.62 -9.27 9.32
CA ARG A 49 24.05 -8.19 8.52
C ARG A 49 22.77 -8.65 7.82
N ILE A 50 22.83 -9.83 7.19
CA ILE A 50 21.69 -10.44 6.51
C ILE A 50 20.56 -10.69 7.51
N GLU A 51 20.87 -11.13 8.73
CA GLU A 51 19.90 -11.35 9.79
C GLU A 51 19.28 -10.04 10.30
N ALA A 52 20.05 -8.96 10.36
CA ALA A 52 19.52 -7.62 10.69
C ALA A 52 18.56 -7.13 9.61
N GLU A 53 18.94 -7.25 8.33
CA GLU A 53 18.07 -6.92 7.18
C GLU A 53 16.79 -7.78 7.20
N ALA A 54 16.92 -9.09 7.39
CA ALA A 54 15.78 -10.00 7.48
C ALA A 54 14.85 -9.68 8.66
N THR A 55 15.40 -9.17 9.77
CA THR A 55 14.61 -8.73 10.93
C THR A 55 13.84 -7.45 10.65
N GLU A 56 14.45 -6.47 9.99
CA GLU A 56 13.78 -5.25 9.53
C GLU A 56 12.69 -5.57 8.50
N ASP A 57 12.96 -6.50 7.58
CA ASP A 57 12.03 -6.94 6.55
C ASP A 57 10.82 -7.66 7.17
N ARG A 58 11.05 -8.51 8.19
CA ARG A 58 9.98 -9.14 8.98
C ARG A 58 9.18 -8.12 9.77
N ALA A 59 9.82 -7.15 10.43
CA ALA A 59 9.12 -6.08 11.15
C ALA A 59 8.28 -5.21 10.19
N THR A 60 8.77 -4.98 8.98
CA THR A 60 8.04 -4.26 7.93
C THR A 60 6.86 -5.08 7.42
N ALA A 61 7.03 -6.40 7.22
CA ALA A 61 5.94 -7.31 6.86
C ALA A 61 4.86 -7.39 7.97
N GLU A 62 5.28 -7.39 9.24
CA GLU A 62 4.38 -7.32 10.39
C GLU A 62 3.63 -5.99 10.47
N GLN A 63 4.27 -4.86 10.14
CA GLN A 63 3.60 -3.56 10.01
C GLN A 63 2.69 -3.48 8.77
N ARG A 64 2.97 -4.25 7.72
CA ARG A 64 2.15 -4.39 6.49
C ARG A 64 1.02 -5.42 6.61
N SER A 65 0.87 -6.09 7.75
CA SER A 65 -0.21 -7.02 8.06
C SER A 65 -1.54 -6.29 8.31
N ASN A 66 -2.11 -5.68 7.28
CA ASN A 66 -3.50 -5.23 7.29
C ASN A 66 -4.39 -6.45 7.05
N THR A 67 -4.60 -7.29 8.07
CA THR A 67 -5.60 -8.36 7.94
C THR A 67 -6.96 -7.75 7.60
N ALA A 68 -7.63 -8.31 6.61
CA ALA A 68 -8.95 -7.85 6.20
C ALA A 68 -10.00 -8.90 6.59
N GLU A 69 -11.13 -8.44 7.14
CA GLU A 69 -12.14 -9.34 7.65
C GLU A 69 -12.76 -10.19 6.52
N LEU A 70 -12.82 -11.50 6.74
CA LEU A 70 -13.51 -12.41 5.84
C LEU A 70 -15.02 -12.27 5.99
N THR A 71 -15.73 -12.11 4.88
CA THR A 71 -17.18 -12.23 4.87
C THR A 71 -17.61 -13.68 5.08
N ASP A 72 -18.84 -13.91 5.54
CA ASP A 72 -19.40 -15.25 5.68
C ASP A 72 -19.37 -16.04 4.36
N ARG A 73 -19.57 -15.36 3.23
CA ARG A 73 -19.55 -15.97 1.90
C ARG A 73 -18.15 -16.42 1.49
N GLU A 74 -17.12 -15.66 1.84
CA GLU A 74 -15.71 -16.04 1.61
C GLU A 74 -15.33 -17.21 2.51
N ARG A 75 -15.69 -17.16 3.81
CA ARG A 75 -15.52 -18.28 4.73
C ARG A 75 -16.19 -19.56 4.25
N SER A 76 -17.43 -19.49 3.77
CA SER A 76 -18.12 -20.64 3.18
C SER A 76 -17.39 -21.17 1.95
N LYS A 77 -16.97 -20.30 1.01
CA LYS A 77 -16.24 -20.73 -0.19
C LYS A 77 -14.90 -21.38 0.14
N ILE A 78 -14.15 -20.84 1.10
CA ILE A 78 -12.89 -21.42 1.58
C ILE A 78 -13.16 -22.82 2.18
N SER A 79 -14.19 -22.94 3.01
CA SER A 79 -14.58 -24.23 3.60
C SER A 79 -15.03 -25.25 2.56
N ASP A 80 -15.75 -24.84 1.52
CA ASP A 80 -16.21 -25.72 0.44
C ASP A 80 -15.06 -26.27 -0.42
N LEU A 81 -13.91 -25.59 -0.39
CA LEU A 81 -12.68 -25.97 -1.08
C LEU A 81 -11.68 -26.67 -0.14
N ASP A 82 -12.09 -27.09 1.05
CA ASP A 82 -11.25 -27.70 2.08
C ASP A 82 -10.05 -26.80 2.50
N GLY A 83 -10.16 -25.48 2.33
CA GLY A 83 -9.06 -24.53 2.56
C GLY A 83 -8.75 -24.22 4.03
N PHE A 84 -9.46 -24.83 4.99
CA PHE A 84 -9.15 -24.69 6.42
C PHE A 84 -8.54 -25.98 6.96
N ASP A 85 -7.35 -25.85 7.55
CA ASP A 85 -6.66 -26.97 8.18
C ASP A 85 -5.87 -26.52 9.43
N ARG A 86 -4.86 -27.29 9.85
CA ARG A 86 -4.05 -27.00 11.04
C ARG A 86 -3.07 -25.84 10.86
N THR A 87 -2.61 -25.60 9.64
CA THR A 87 -1.70 -24.52 9.24
C THR A 87 -2.45 -23.36 8.60
N THR A 88 -3.56 -23.66 7.94
CA THR A 88 -4.37 -22.71 7.17
C THR A 88 -5.61 -22.30 7.96
N THR A 89 -5.50 -21.21 8.73
CA THR A 89 -6.54 -20.75 9.67
C THR A 89 -7.33 -19.55 9.14
N SER A 90 -8.44 -19.18 9.78
CA SER A 90 -9.14 -17.93 9.44
C SER A 90 -8.25 -16.69 9.49
N PHE A 91 -7.20 -16.71 10.33
CA PHE A 91 -6.23 -15.64 10.39
C PHE A 91 -5.35 -15.60 9.13
N SER A 92 -4.83 -16.73 8.65
CA SER A 92 -4.01 -16.75 7.43
C SER A 92 -4.80 -16.33 6.19
N TRP A 93 -6.08 -16.69 6.10
CA TRP A 93 -6.98 -16.22 5.05
C TRP A 93 -7.34 -14.74 5.17
N ALA A 94 -7.47 -14.20 6.38
CA ALA A 94 -7.67 -12.76 6.61
C ALA A 94 -6.40 -11.96 6.22
N SER A 95 -5.22 -12.52 6.48
CA SER A 95 -3.95 -11.97 5.99
C SER A 95 -3.89 -11.97 4.48
N ALA A 96 -4.31 -13.06 3.81
CA ALA A 96 -4.40 -13.14 2.36
C ALA A 96 -5.33 -12.07 1.78
N LYS A 97 -6.54 -11.92 2.33
CA LYS A 97 -7.46 -10.86 1.93
C LYS A 97 -6.86 -9.46 2.14
N GLY A 98 -6.07 -9.31 3.19
CA GLY A 98 -5.29 -8.11 3.48
C GLY A 98 -4.37 -7.69 2.34
N VAL A 99 -3.64 -8.67 1.77
CA VAL A 99 -2.78 -8.48 0.60
C VAL A 99 -3.58 -7.93 -0.58
N PHE A 100 -4.70 -8.57 -0.94
CA PHE A 100 -5.57 -8.08 -2.03
C PHE A 100 -6.11 -6.67 -1.76
N THR A 101 -6.53 -6.39 -0.51
CA THR A 101 -7.13 -5.10 -0.15
C THR A 101 -6.11 -3.97 -0.26
N ARG A 102 -4.88 -4.20 0.21
CA ARG A 102 -3.78 -3.23 0.12
C ARG A 102 -3.45 -2.84 -1.32
N GLU A 103 -3.54 -3.80 -2.23
CA GLU A 103 -3.14 -3.64 -3.62
C GLU A 103 -4.33 -3.17 -4.50
N GLY A 104 -5.45 -2.76 -3.89
CA GLY A 104 -6.66 -2.32 -4.60
C GLY A 104 -7.45 -3.45 -5.28
N LEU A 105 -7.09 -4.70 -5.03
CA LEU A 105 -7.65 -5.90 -5.64
C LEU A 105 -8.62 -6.66 -4.72
N GLY A 106 -9.19 -6.00 -3.71
CA GLY A 106 -10.07 -6.62 -2.71
C GLY A 106 -11.20 -7.46 -3.32
N ASP A 107 -11.77 -7.02 -4.44
CA ASP A 107 -12.83 -7.73 -5.16
C ASP A 107 -12.35 -9.04 -5.84
N GLN A 108 -11.06 -9.09 -6.22
CA GLN A 108 -10.45 -10.26 -6.86
C GLN A 108 -10.12 -11.37 -5.87
N PHE A 109 -10.03 -11.06 -4.57
CA PHE A 109 -9.72 -12.05 -3.53
C PHE A 109 -10.65 -13.26 -3.62
N ARG A 110 -11.95 -13.02 -3.79
CA ARG A 110 -12.94 -14.10 -3.85
C ARG A 110 -12.70 -15.05 -5.02
N ASP A 111 -12.31 -14.53 -6.18
CA ASP A 111 -12.05 -15.34 -7.37
C ASP A 111 -10.72 -16.10 -7.24
N ALA A 112 -9.74 -15.48 -6.57
CA ALA A 112 -8.46 -16.10 -6.27
C ALA A 112 -8.51 -17.22 -5.23
N ILE A 113 -9.54 -17.32 -4.37
CA ILE A 113 -9.59 -18.32 -3.28
C ILE A 113 -9.23 -19.74 -3.75
N GLY A 114 -9.70 -20.18 -4.92
CA GLY A 114 -9.40 -21.53 -5.43
C GLY A 114 -7.96 -21.74 -5.90
N TYR A 115 -7.25 -20.67 -6.23
CA TYR A 115 -5.81 -20.70 -6.48
C TYR A 115 -5.03 -20.71 -5.16
N LEU A 116 -5.48 -19.94 -4.17
CA LEU A 116 -4.82 -19.80 -2.88
C LEU A 116 -4.85 -21.08 -2.04
N THR A 117 -5.81 -21.98 -2.25
CA THR A 117 -5.88 -23.27 -1.54
C THR A 117 -4.71 -24.22 -1.87
N ASP A 118 -3.96 -23.96 -2.94
CA ASP A 118 -2.77 -24.75 -3.28
C ASP A 118 -1.54 -24.36 -2.44
N TYR A 119 -1.66 -23.33 -1.59
CA TYR A 119 -0.59 -22.82 -0.73
C TYR A 119 -0.82 -23.19 0.73
N ASP A 120 0.25 -23.61 1.41
CA ASP A 120 0.24 -23.84 2.87
C ASP A 120 0.08 -22.51 3.67
N ASP A 121 0.39 -21.37 3.04
CA ASP A 121 0.08 -20.01 3.51
C ASP A 121 -0.66 -19.21 2.41
N PRO A 122 -1.98 -19.02 2.53
CA PRO A 122 -2.78 -18.26 1.57
C PRO A 122 -2.31 -16.82 1.37
N ALA A 123 -1.64 -16.22 2.35
CA ALA A 123 -1.09 -14.88 2.20
C ALA A 123 0.09 -14.87 1.21
N GLU A 124 0.87 -15.94 1.18
CA GLU A 124 1.92 -16.12 0.18
C GLU A 124 1.35 -16.31 -1.23
N GLY A 125 0.32 -17.15 -1.36
CA GLY A 125 -0.41 -17.29 -2.61
C GLY A 125 -1.01 -15.96 -3.09
N ALA A 126 -1.46 -15.11 -2.16
CA ALA A 126 -2.04 -13.81 -2.48
C ALA A 126 -0.99 -12.85 -3.07
N GLU A 127 0.20 -12.78 -2.46
CA GLU A 127 1.31 -11.96 -2.97
C GLU A 127 1.73 -12.41 -4.38
N GLN A 128 1.76 -13.73 -4.62
CA GLN A 128 2.07 -14.26 -5.95
C GLN A 128 0.95 -13.95 -6.96
N TYR A 129 -0.31 -14.15 -6.58
CA TYR A 129 -1.45 -13.84 -7.43
C TYR A 129 -1.47 -12.38 -7.85
N VAL A 130 -1.29 -11.46 -6.89
CA VAL A 130 -1.21 -10.01 -7.16
C VAL A 130 -0.07 -9.70 -8.12
N ARG A 131 1.11 -10.28 -7.91
CA ARG A 131 2.27 -10.08 -8.78
C ARG A 131 2.02 -10.58 -10.21
N GLU A 132 1.42 -11.75 -10.37
CA GLU A 132 1.06 -12.30 -11.69
C GLU A 132 0.00 -11.43 -12.38
N TYR A 133 -0.97 -10.94 -11.61
CA TYR A 133 -2.02 -10.03 -12.07
C TYR A 133 -1.44 -8.69 -12.57
N GLN A 134 -0.49 -8.10 -11.83
CA GLN A 134 0.17 -6.84 -12.17
C GLN A 134 1.15 -6.98 -13.36
N THR A 135 1.73 -8.16 -13.57
CA THR A 135 2.70 -8.41 -14.66
C THR A 135 2.05 -8.89 -15.98
N GLY A 136 0.71 -8.90 -16.07
CA GLY A 136 -0.04 -9.24 -17.27
C GLY A 136 -0.19 -10.74 -17.52
N GLY A 137 0.11 -11.58 -16.53
CA GLY A 137 -0.27 -12.99 -16.55
C GLY A 137 -1.73 -13.13 -16.14
N SER A 138 -2.54 -13.87 -16.90
CA SER A 138 -3.82 -14.35 -16.37
C SER A 138 -3.55 -15.18 -15.11
N GLY A 139 -3.67 -14.54 -13.94
CA GLY A 139 -3.62 -15.21 -12.64
C GLY A 139 -4.64 -16.34 -12.63
N GLY A 140 -4.13 -17.58 -12.63
CA GLY A 140 -4.91 -18.79 -12.37
C GLY A 140 -6.14 -19.04 -13.24
N GLY A 141 -5.98 -19.19 -14.56
CA GLY A 141 -7.02 -19.71 -15.44
C GLY A 141 -6.88 -21.20 -15.71
N SER A 142 -7.77 -22.02 -15.13
CA SER A 142 -8.00 -23.40 -15.60
C SER A 142 -8.28 -23.40 -17.10
N ARG A 143 -7.66 -24.36 -17.82
CA ARG A 143 -7.86 -24.56 -19.26
C ARG A 143 -9.27 -25.08 -19.56
N ASP A 144 -10.09 -24.20 -20.15
CA ASP A 144 -11.30 -24.37 -21.00
C ASP A 144 -12.18 -23.16 -20.63
N VAL A 145 -12.54 -22.21 -21.51
CA VAL A 145 -13.44 -22.32 -22.67
C VAL A 145 -13.16 -21.11 -23.59
N GLY A 146 -13.44 -21.24 -24.88
CA GLY A 146 -12.97 -20.33 -25.93
C GLY A 146 -13.66 -18.97 -26.11
N GLU A 147 -13.08 -18.25 -27.07
CA GLU A 147 -13.63 -17.12 -27.83
C GLU A 147 -13.90 -15.82 -27.04
N GLU A 148 -12.86 -15.00 -26.80
CA GLU A 148 -13.00 -13.54 -26.63
C GLU A 148 -11.64 -12.79 -26.68
N ASP A 149 -10.92 -12.90 -27.81
CA ASP A 149 -9.59 -12.29 -28.04
C ASP A 149 -9.66 -10.83 -28.57
N ILE A 150 -10.83 -10.20 -28.49
CA ILE A 150 -11.08 -8.83 -28.99
C ILE A 150 -11.37 -7.86 -27.83
N THR A 151 -11.86 -8.34 -26.69
CA THR A 151 -12.20 -7.52 -25.50
C THR A 151 -11.01 -7.23 -24.58
N GLY A 152 -9.96 -8.07 -24.58
CA GLY A 152 -8.76 -7.90 -23.74
C GLY A 152 -7.90 -6.69 -24.11
N ARG A 153 -7.51 -6.56 -25.39
CA ARG A 153 -6.69 -5.42 -25.87
C ARG A 153 -7.38 -4.06 -25.72
N GLN A 154 -8.71 -4.01 -25.78
CA GLN A 154 -9.47 -2.78 -25.54
C GLN A 154 -9.54 -2.43 -24.05
N ARG A 155 -9.54 -3.42 -23.15
CA ARG A 155 -9.47 -3.20 -21.70
C ARG A 155 -8.08 -2.77 -21.26
N GLU A 156 -7.02 -3.36 -21.82
CA GLU A 156 -5.63 -2.97 -21.55
C GLU A 156 -5.34 -1.53 -21.98
N ALA A 157 -5.80 -1.13 -23.18
CA ALA A 157 -5.66 0.25 -23.63
C ALA A 157 -6.44 1.24 -22.77
N ASN A 158 -7.62 0.86 -22.29
CA ASN A 158 -8.44 1.70 -21.41
C ASN A 158 -7.92 1.74 -19.96
N ALA A 159 -7.28 0.66 -19.48
CA ALA A 159 -6.68 0.60 -18.15
C ALA A 159 -5.38 1.41 -18.10
N ALA A 160 -4.49 1.24 -19.09
CA ALA A 160 -3.29 2.07 -19.21
C ALA A 160 -3.63 3.55 -19.44
N ALA A 161 -4.70 3.84 -20.18
CA ALA A 161 -5.20 5.21 -20.33
C ALA A 161 -5.71 5.78 -18.99
N ARG A 162 -6.40 4.97 -18.17
CA ARG A 162 -6.89 5.40 -16.85
C ARG A 162 -5.78 5.55 -15.81
N GLU A 163 -4.81 4.65 -15.75
CA GLU A 163 -3.65 4.78 -14.86
C GLU A 163 -2.81 6.01 -15.22
N GLN A 164 -2.71 6.32 -16.52
CA GLN A 164 -2.05 7.52 -17.00
C GLN A 164 -2.89 8.77 -16.72
N GLU A 165 -4.22 8.71 -16.85
CA GLU A 165 -5.16 9.78 -16.48
C GLU A 165 -5.13 10.06 -14.98
N GLU A 166 -5.22 9.04 -14.13
CA GLU A 166 -5.16 9.13 -12.66
C GLU A 166 -3.78 9.61 -12.17
N GLY A 167 -2.69 9.19 -12.82
CA GLY A 167 -1.34 9.68 -12.53
C GLY A 167 -1.16 11.15 -12.90
N CYS A 168 -1.78 11.61 -13.99
CA CYS A 168 -1.76 13.00 -14.40
C CYS A 168 -2.68 13.88 -13.54
N ASP A 169 -3.84 13.38 -13.11
CA ASP A 169 -4.73 14.06 -12.18
C ASP A 169 -4.07 14.22 -10.81
N HIS A 170 -3.38 13.18 -10.32
CA HIS A 170 -2.62 13.27 -9.08
C HIS A 170 -1.44 14.25 -9.18
N ALA A 171 -0.68 14.20 -10.28
CA ALA A 171 0.41 15.15 -10.52
C ALA A 171 -0.12 16.59 -10.65
N ARG A 172 -1.33 16.78 -11.18
CA ARG A 172 -2.02 18.07 -11.27
C ARG A 172 -2.27 18.62 -9.88
N ASP A 173 -2.90 17.84 -9.00
CA ASP A 173 -3.16 18.27 -7.62
C ASP A 173 -1.84 18.57 -6.89
N VAL A 174 -0.83 17.70 -6.98
CA VAL A 174 0.46 17.92 -6.30
C VAL A 174 1.20 19.16 -6.86
N CYS A 175 1.10 19.42 -8.17
CA CYS A 175 1.62 20.64 -8.79
C CYS A 175 0.86 21.91 -8.34
N GLU A 176 -0.47 21.88 -8.21
CA GLU A 176 -1.26 23.00 -7.68
C GLU A 176 -0.76 23.43 -6.27
N HIS A 177 -0.19 22.50 -5.51
CA HIS A 177 0.37 22.74 -4.18
C HIS A 177 1.85 23.16 -4.17
N GLY A 178 2.47 23.33 -5.34
CA GLY A 178 3.81 23.92 -5.48
C GLY A 178 4.97 22.95 -5.54
N ASP A 179 4.73 21.66 -5.80
CA ASP A 179 5.80 20.68 -5.99
C ASP A 179 6.43 20.78 -7.40
N PRO A 180 7.74 21.10 -7.51
CA PRO A 180 8.38 21.30 -8.81
C PRO A 180 8.55 20.00 -9.61
N GLY A 181 8.64 18.83 -8.95
CA GLY A 181 8.77 17.54 -9.64
C GLY A 181 7.45 17.10 -10.28
N ALA A 182 6.33 17.36 -9.62
CA ALA A 182 5.00 17.10 -10.17
C ALA A 182 4.68 18.02 -11.36
N CYS A 183 5.07 19.30 -11.31
CA CYS A 183 4.89 20.23 -12.42
C CYS A 183 5.75 19.88 -13.65
N GLU A 184 6.99 19.42 -13.44
CA GLU A 184 7.84 18.89 -14.52
C GLU A 184 7.21 17.63 -15.14
N PHE A 185 6.69 16.73 -14.31
CA PHE A 185 5.99 15.52 -14.76
C PHE A 185 4.72 15.83 -15.59
N LEU A 186 3.95 16.85 -15.24
CA LEU A 186 2.78 17.28 -16.02
C LEU A 186 3.16 17.74 -17.43
N THR A 187 4.28 18.44 -17.57
CA THR A 187 4.75 18.96 -18.85
C THR A 187 5.34 17.83 -19.71
N GLU A 188 6.17 16.97 -19.11
CA GLU A 188 6.95 15.96 -19.84
C GLU A 188 6.17 14.67 -20.11
N ALA A 189 5.38 14.19 -19.14
CA ALA A 189 4.68 12.92 -19.22
C ALA A 189 3.18 13.06 -19.53
N CYS A 190 2.54 14.15 -19.05
CA CYS A 190 1.11 14.38 -19.24
C CYS A 190 0.78 15.35 -20.40
N GLY A 191 1.79 16.01 -20.96
CA GLY A 191 1.65 16.87 -22.14
C GLY A 191 0.91 18.19 -21.90
N TYR A 192 0.85 18.66 -20.66
CA TYR A 192 0.31 19.98 -20.33
C TYR A 192 1.20 21.08 -20.95
N ASP A 193 0.58 22.19 -21.37
CA ASP A 193 1.34 23.34 -21.81
C ASP A 193 2.03 24.00 -20.59
N PRO A 194 3.29 24.45 -20.70
CA PRO A 194 3.97 25.16 -19.62
C PRO A 194 3.16 26.34 -19.07
N ASP A 195 2.43 27.06 -19.94
CA ASP A 195 1.59 28.19 -19.53
C ASP A 195 0.33 27.72 -18.75
N GLU A 196 -0.14 26.49 -18.95
CA GLU A 196 -1.23 25.88 -18.16
C GLU A 196 -0.73 25.37 -16.79
N VAL A 197 0.49 24.84 -16.74
CA VAL A 197 1.14 24.41 -15.47
C VAL A 197 1.42 25.62 -14.57
N ASP A 198 1.84 26.74 -15.15
CA ASP A 198 2.03 28.00 -14.41
C ASP A 198 0.72 28.57 -13.85
N GLN A 199 -0.41 28.33 -14.52
CA GLN A 199 -1.75 28.68 -14.02
C GLN A 199 -2.23 27.76 -12.90
N LEU A 200 -1.89 26.45 -12.95
CA LEU A 200 -2.20 25.47 -11.90
C LEU A 200 -1.55 25.83 -10.56
N LEU A 201 -0.33 26.40 -10.59
CA LEU A 201 0.37 26.87 -9.40
C LEU A 201 -0.31 28.03 -8.66
N GLY A 202 -1.46 28.50 -9.19
CA GLY A 202 -2.25 29.57 -8.61
C GLY A 202 -1.50 30.89 -8.73
N THR A 203 -1.36 31.38 -9.95
CA THR A 203 -0.81 32.72 -10.24
C THR A 203 -1.73 33.86 -9.78
N ASP A 204 -2.88 33.60 -9.15
CA ASP A 204 -3.71 34.66 -8.58
C ASP A 204 -3.17 35.23 -7.25
N ASP A 205 -2.21 34.56 -6.59
CA ASP A 205 -1.53 35.04 -5.38
C ASP A 205 -0.02 34.67 -5.40
N ASP A 206 0.65 34.86 -6.54
CA ASP A 206 2.11 34.93 -6.56
C ASP A 206 2.56 36.35 -6.16
N PRO A 207 3.38 36.55 -5.13
CA PRO A 207 4.04 37.83 -4.91
C PRO A 207 4.96 38.25 -6.08
N ALA A 208 5.19 37.41 -7.09
CA ALA A 208 5.74 37.82 -8.39
C ALA A 208 4.82 38.74 -9.21
N ASP A 209 3.51 38.77 -8.92
CA ASP A 209 2.52 39.72 -9.45
C ASP A 209 2.31 40.94 -8.54
N ALA A 210 3.06 41.04 -7.44
CA ALA A 210 3.26 42.34 -6.79
C ALA A 210 3.96 43.26 -7.82
N PRO A 211 3.56 44.55 -7.92
CA PRO A 211 4.16 45.46 -8.90
C PRO A 211 5.69 45.36 -8.84
N ALA A 212 6.32 45.20 -10.01
CA ALA A 212 7.70 44.79 -10.26
C ALA A 212 8.83 45.64 -9.62
N ASP A 213 8.51 46.49 -8.66
CA ASP A 213 9.42 47.36 -7.95
C ASP A 213 9.37 47.01 -6.45
N GLU A 214 10.25 46.10 -5.97
CA GLU A 214 11.01 46.31 -4.72
C GLU A 214 11.90 45.11 -4.30
N ILE A 215 11.59 43.87 -4.69
CA ILE A 215 12.38 42.70 -4.25
C ILE A 215 12.93 41.94 -5.46
N THR A 216 14.24 41.98 -5.63
CA THR A 216 14.94 41.32 -6.76
C THR A 216 16.13 40.50 -6.27
N GLY A 217 16.67 39.64 -7.15
CA GLY A 217 17.88 38.87 -6.91
C GLY A 217 17.73 37.87 -5.75
N GLU A 218 18.72 37.83 -4.86
CA GLU A 218 18.77 36.87 -3.75
C GLU A 218 17.56 36.98 -2.82
N ALA A 219 17.03 38.19 -2.60
CA ALA A 219 15.87 38.43 -1.75
C ALA A 219 14.57 37.88 -2.37
N ALA A 220 14.41 37.97 -3.70
CA ALA A 220 13.27 37.39 -4.40
C ALA A 220 13.31 35.85 -4.34
N GLY A 221 14.50 35.26 -4.53
CA GLY A 221 14.68 33.82 -4.39
C GLY A 221 14.41 33.32 -2.96
N ALA A 222 14.80 34.08 -1.94
CA ALA A 222 14.50 33.75 -0.54
C ALA A 222 13.01 33.85 -0.22
N LEU A 223 12.33 34.86 -0.76
CA LEU A 223 10.89 35.04 -0.61
C LEU A 223 10.12 33.89 -1.27
N SER A 224 10.45 33.56 -2.52
CA SER A 224 9.86 32.43 -3.26
C SER A 224 10.00 31.11 -2.48
N ARG A 225 11.20 30.77 -1.99
CA ARG A 225 11.39 29.56 -1.17
C ARG A 225 10.58 29.56 0.12
N SER A 226 10.47 30.72 0.76
CA SER A 226 9.68 30.85 2.00
C SER A 226 8.18 30.68 1.73
N TRP A 227 7.71 31.16 0.58
CA TRP A 227 6.33 30.99 0.13
C TRP A 227 6.02 29.54 -0.22
N SER A 228 6.90 28.85 -0.93
CA SER A 228 6.76 27.40 -1.19
C SER A 228 6.76 26.60 0.12
N GLY A 229 7.64 26.92 1.06
CA GLY A 229 7.64 26.30 2.39
C GLY A 229 6.36 26.56 3.18
N TYR A 230 5.79 27.75 3.05
CA TYR A 230 4.48 28.09 3.64
C TYR A 230 3.34 27.28 3.01
N LYS A 231 3.25 27.21 1.67
CA LYS A 231 2.23 26.41 0.96
C LYS A 231 2.31 24.94 1.37
N GLY A 232 3.52 24.36 1.39
CA GLY A 232 3.75 22.97 1.82
C GLY A 232 3.30 22.71 3.26
N ALA A 233 3.63 23.61 4.20
CA ALA A 233 3.21 23.46 5.59
C ALA A 233 1.69 23.54 5.79
N ILE A 234 0.99 24.35 4.98
CA ILE A 234 -0.48 24.43 5.00
C ILE A 234 -1.09 23.13 4.43
N ALA A 235 -0.52 22.57 3.36
CA ALA A 235 -0.98 21.29 2.82
C ALA A 235 -0.80 20.14 3.84
N GLU A 236 0.37 20.04 4.48
CA GLU A 236 0.64 19.04 5.52
C GLU A 236 -0.34 19.18 6.71
N MET A 237 -0.69 20.42 7.06
CA MET A 237 -1.70 20.69 8.08
C MET A 237 -3.09 20.20 7.67
N GLY A 238 -3.49 20.39 6.41
CA GLY A 238 -4.73 19.86 5.85
C GLY A 238 -4.81 18.34 5.99
N GLU A 239 -3.77 17.62 5.53
CA GLU A 239 -3.71 16.16 5.65
C GLU A 239 -3.73 15.66 7.10
N ALA A 240 -3.13 16.43 8.03
CA ALA A 240 -3.19 16.11 9.45
C ALA A 240 -4.61 16.26 10.02
N LEU A 241 -5.35 17.29 9.59
CA LEU A 241 -6.73 17.52 9.99
C LEU A 241 -7.66 16.42 9.45
N ASP A 242 -7.48 16.01 8.20
CA ASP A 242 -8.27 14.91 7.61
C ASP A 242 -8.06 13.60 8.38
N ARG A 243 -6.81 13.26 8.71
CA ARG A 243 -6.51 12.08 9.55
C ARG A 243 -7.16 12.15 10.93
N VAL A 244 -7.21 13.34 11.53
CA VAL A 244 -7.89 13.54 12.81
C VAL A 244 -9.40 13.36 12.67
N ALA A 245 -10.00 13.87 11.59
CA ALA A 245 -11.43 13.71 11.29
C ALA A 245 -11.79 12.22 11.11
N ASP A 246 -11.00 11.48 10.33
CA ASP A 246 -11.20 10.04 10.11
C ASP A 246 -11.08 9.25 11.42
N ALA A 247 -10.06 9.53 12.23
CA ALA A 247 -9.86 8.87 13.51
C ALA A 247 -11.04 9.14 14.47
N TRP A 248 -11.55 10.38 14.49
CA TRP A 248 -12.70 10.77 15.30
C TRP A 248 -13.98 10.08 14.86
N GLN A 249 -14.23 10.00 13.55
CA GLN A 249 -15.39 9.30 13.00
C GLN A 249 -15.36 7.80 13.36
N ASN A 250 -14.22 7.15 13.14
CA ASN A 250 -14.03 5.74 13.50
C ASN A 250 -14.26 5.47 14.99
N ALA A 251 -13.77 6.35 15.87
CA ALA A 251 -13.99 6.24 17.30
C ALA A 251 -15.48 6.41 17.68
N THR A 252 -16.19 7.30 17.01
CA THR A 252 -17.62 7.54 17.20
C THR A 252 -18.45 6.33 16.75
N ASP A 253 -18.17 5.79 15.57
CA ASP A 253 -18.86 4.61 15.03
C ASP A 253 -18.63 3.38 15.94
N ALA A 254 -17.40 3.21 16.44
CA ALA A 254 -17.09 2.15 17.40
C ALA A 254 -17.84 2.33 18.73
N ALA A 255 -17.92 3.57 19.25
CA ALA A 255 -18.66 3.88 20.46
C ALA A 255 -20.16 3.57 20.31
N GLU A 256 -20.76 3.92 19.16
CA GLU A 256 -22.14 3.59 18.83
C GLU A 256 -22.35 2.07 18.76
N ALA A 257 -21.47 1.35 18.07
CA ALA A 257 -21.54 -0.11 17.96
C ALA A 257 -21.46 -0.80 19.33
N ILE A 258 -20.55 -0.37 20.20
CA ILE A 258 -20.41 -0.88 21.57
C ILE A 258 -21.70 -0.66 22.35
N ASN A 259 -22.26 0.54 22.32
CA ASN A 259 -23.50 0.84 23.03
C ASN A 259 -24.71 0.10 22.44
N GLY A 260 -24.73 -0.13 21.12
CA GLY A 260 -25.71 -0.99 20.45
C GLY A 260 -25.68 -2.43 20.98
N ILE A 261 -24.49 -3.03 21.10
CA ILE A 261 -24.30 -4.38 21.67
C ILE A 261 -24.76 -4.39 23.13
N ARG A 262 -24.32 -3.42 23.95
CA ARG A 262 -24.72 -3.30 25.35
C ARG A 262 -26.24 -3.26 25.52
N GLY A 263 -26.91 -2.45 24.70
CA GLY A 263 -28.38 -2.34 24.68
C GLY A 263 -29.07 -3.66 24.34
N GLN A 264 -28.58 -4.40 23.35
CA GLN A 264 -29.11 -5.73 23.00
C GLN A 264 -28.97 -6.76 24.13
N HIS A 265 -27.98 -6.57 25.01
CA HIS A 265 -27.71 -7.40 26.18
C HIS A 265 -28.28 -6.84 27.49
N GLY A 266 -29.16 -5.82 27.42
CA GLY A 266 -29.82 -5.25 28.60
C GLY A 266 -28.88 -4.51 29.56
N GLN A 267 -27.73 -4.05 29.05
CA GLN A 267 -26.79 -3.22 29.80
C GLN A 267 -27.02 -1.74 29.48
N ASP A 268 -26.81 -0.87 30.46
CA ASP A 268 -26.88 0.58 30.27
C ASP A 268 -25.78 1.07 29.32
N ALA A 269 -26.05 2.17 28.61
CA ALA A 269 -25.06 2.81 27.75
C ALA A 269 -23.84 3.24 28.57
N MET A 270 -22.66 3.09 27.95
CA MET A 270 -21.39 3.55 28.49
C MET A 270 -21.07 4.94 27.93
N HIS A 271 -20.43 5.76 28.77
CA HIS A 271 -19.85 7.04 28.39
C HIS A 271 -18.41 6.85 27.91
N PHE A 272 -18.01 7.63 26.91
CA PHE A 272 -16.68 7.56 26.31
C PHE A 272 -15.92 8.85 26.60
N ASP A 273 -15.58 9.07 27.87
CA ASP A 273 -15.01 10.33 28.38
C ASP A 273 -13.81 10.85 27.56
N ALA A 274 -12.96 9.94 27.04
CA ALA A 274 -11.82 10.30 26.21
C ALA A 274 -12.22 10.84 24.83
N LEU A 275 -13.26 10.27 24.21
CA LEU A 275 -13.81 10.75 22.94
C LEU A 275 -14.57 12.06 23.13
N GLU A 276 -15.32 12.17 24.22
CA GLU A 276 -16.04 13.39 24.59
C GLU A 276 -15.08 14.56 24.86
N ALA A 277 -13.95 14.30 25.53
CA ALA A 277 -12.89 15.29 25.74
C ALA A 277 -12.19 15.68 24.43
N ALA A 278 -11.82 14.70 23.59
CA ALA A 278 -11.19 14.98 22.30
C ALA A 278 -12.10 15.80 21.37
N ASN A 279 -13.42 15.56 21.41
CA ASN A 279 -14.39 16.35 20.68
C ASN A 279 -14.49 17.80 21.20
N ALA A 280 -14.36 18.02 22.51
CA ALA A 280 -14.33 19.36 23.08
C ALA A 280 -13.06 20.12 22.63
N ASP A 281 -11.90 19.45 22.68
CA ASP A 281 -10.62 20.04 22.26
C ASP A 281 -10.58 20.39 20.76
N LEU A 282 -11.38 19.73 19.93
CA LEU A 282 -11.48 20.03 18.49
C LEU A 282 -12.45 21.18 18.16
N LEU A 283 -13.37 21.52 19.06
CA LEU A 283 -14.41 22.53 18.84
C LEU A 283 -14.13 23.87 19.53
N ASP A 284 -13.17 23.92 20.46
CA ASP A 284 -12.67 25.13 21.14
C ASP A 284 -11.59 25.88 20.32
#